data_AF-G0NJH4-F1
#
_entry.id   AF-G0NJH4-F1
#
_cell.length_a   1.000
_cell.length_b   1.000
_cell.length_c   1.000
_cell.angle_alpha   90.00
_cell.angle_beta   90.00
_cell.angle_gamma   90.00
#
_symmetry.space_group_name_H-M   'P 1'
#
loop_
_entity.id
_entity.type
_entity.pdbx_description
1 polymer ?
#
loop_
_entity_poly.entity_id
_entity_poly.type
_entity_poly.pdbx_seq_one_letter_code
_entity_poly.pdbx_strand_id
1 'polypeptide(L)'
;MGKNTLKRAIELDVIDFAEHTSAHGIPRAYVSTGWRRYMWLLCFLFCLSCFGHQAYLIIERFNRYHHCIFPIISINFRNDIIVGVEIKFEEIKFPAVTICNMNPYKNSAARELGAIRNAVSL
;
A
#
# COMPACT_ATOMS: atom_id res chain seq x y z
N MET A 1 -38.48 38.01 8.70
CA MET A 1 -38.28 37.38 7.37
C MET A 1 -39.19 36.17 7.26
N GLY A 2 -40.12 36.14 6.32
CA GLY A 2 -41.10 35.06 6.22
C GLY A 2 -40.44 33.73 5.82
N LYS A 3 -40.91 32.60 6.38
CA LYS A 3 -40.41 31.25 6.06
C LYS A 3 -40.39 30.97 4.54
N ASN A 4 -41.31 31.59 3.79
CA ASN A 4 -41.41 31.45 2.33
C ASN A 4 -40.29 32.19 1.58
N THR A 5 -39.83 33.32 2.12
CA THR A 5 -38.71 34.09 1.55
C THR A 5 -37.40 33.35 1.73
N LEU A 6 -37.20 32.72 2.88
CA LEU A 6 -36.01 31.90 3.17
C LEU A 6 -35.93 30.67 2.27
N LYS A 7 -37.05 29.96 2.07
CA LYS A 7 -37.10 28.81 1.16
C LYS A 7 -36.70 29.20 -0.27
N ARG A 8 -37.23 30.32 -0.77
CA ARG A 8 -36.93 30.80 -2.11
C ARG A 8 -35.47 31.25 -2.27
N ALA A 9 -34.87 31.82 -1.23
CA ALA A 9 -33.45 32.17 -1.23
C ALA A 9 -32.58 30.91 -1.33
N ILE A 10 -32.86 29.88 -0.52
CA ILE A 10 -32.13 28.61 -0.55
C ILE A 10 -32.26 27.90 -1.90
N GLU A 11 -33.46 27.90 -2.49
CA GLU A 11 -33.67 27.31 -3.82
C GLU A 11 -32.83 27.99 -4.89
N LEU A 12 -32.76 29.33 -4.89
CA LEU A 12 -31.93 30.08 -5.84
C LEU A 12 -30.44 29.76 -5.67
N ASP A 13 -29.95 29.69 -4.43
CA ASP A 13 -28.56 29.35 -4.15
C ASP A 13 -28.20 27.92 -4.61
N VAL A 14 -29.12 26.97 -4.44
CA VAL A 14 -28.91 25.58 -4.88
C VAL A 14 -28.82 25.50 -6.40
N ILE A 15 -29.64 26.28 -7.11
CA ILE A 15 -29.65 26.33 -8.57
C ILE A 15 -28.33 26.95 -9.06
N ASP A 16 -27.95 28.10 -8.50
CA ASP A 16 -26.71 28.80 -8.89
C ASP A 16 -25.48 27.91 -8.65
N PHE A 17 -25.43 27.22 -7.52
CA PHE A 17 -24.37 26.26 -7.21
C PHE A 17 -24.34 25.09 -8.19
N ALA A 18 -25.50 24.50 -8.51
CA ALA A 18 -25.59 23.34 -9.39
C ALA A 18 -25.13 23.65 -10.84
N GLU A 19 -25.29 24.89 -11.28
CA GLU A 19 -24.87 25.36 -12.61
C GLU A 19 -23.39 25.73 -12.66
N HIS A 20 -22.83 26.33 -11.60
CA HIS A 20 -21.48 26.90 -11.60
C HIS A 20 -20.43 26.10 -10.81
N THR A 21 -20.78 24.93 -10.27
CA THR A 21 -19.83 24.08 -9.56
C THR A 21 -18.72 23.53 -10.46
N SER A 22 -17.51 23.36 -9.90
CA SER A 22 -16.38 22.72 -10.57
C SER A 22 -16.56 21.20 -10.74
N ALA A 23 -17.59 20.61 -10.11
CA ALA A 23 -17.92 19.20 -10.25
C ALA A 23 -18.46 18.90 -11.65
N HIS A 24 -17.67 18.24 -12.49
CA HIS A 24 -17.93 18.12 -13.94
C HIS A 24 -19.24 17.40 -14.33
N GLY A 25 -19.80 16.58 -13.44
CA GLY A 25 -21.04 15.83 -13.70
C GLY A 25 -22.33 16.54 -13.26
N ILE A 26 -22.26 17.46 -12.30
CA ILE A 26 -23.44 18.06 -11.65
C ILE A 26 -24.14 19.06 -12.59
N PRO A 27 -23.45 20.03 -13.24
CA PRO A 27 -24.08 20.94 -14.18
C PRO A 27 -24.68 20.21 -15.38
N ARG A 28 -24.03 19.14 -15.87
CA ARG A 28 -24.52 18.35 -17.02
C ARG A 28 -25.79 17.57 -16.68
N ALA A 29 -25.88 17.03 -15.47
CA ALA A 29 -27.07 16.37 -14.97
C ALA A 29 -28.22 17.37 -14.73
N TYR A 30 -27.90 18.58 -14.26
CA TYR A 30 -28.89 19.62 -13.96
C TYR A 30 -29.47 20.26 -15.22
N VAL A 31 -28.63 20.65 -16.17
CA VAL A 31 -29.05 21.30 -17.45
C VAL A 31 -29.76 20.32 -18.39
N SER A 32 -29.52 19.02 -18.28
CA SER A 32 -30.19 18.01 -19.12
C SER A 32 -31.62 17.73 -18.65
N THR A 33 -32.53 17.46 -19.59
CA THR A 33 -33.93 17.08 -19.30
C THR A 33 -34.23 15.66 -19.77
N GLY A 34 -35.29 15.05 -19.20
CA GLY A 34 -35.77 13.73 -19.60
C GLY A 34 -34.75 12.60 -19.41
N TRP A 35 -34.65 11.70 -20.40
CA TRP A 35 -33.79 10.52 -20.36
C TRP A 35 -32.29 10.86 -20.22
N ARG A 36 -31.84 11.95 -20.86
CA ARG A 36 -30.44 12.38 -20.84
C ARG A 36 -29.98 12.74 -19.44
N ARG A 37 -30.86 13.31 -18.60
CA ARG A 37 -30.60 13.61 -17.19
C ARG A 37 -30.29 12.34 -16.40
N TYR A 38 -31.10 11.30 -16.58
CA TYR A 38 -30.88 10.01 -15.93
C TYR A 38 -29.54 9.39 -16.32
N MET A 39 -29.17 9.48 -17.61
CA MET A 39 -27.86 8.96 -18.05
C MET A 39 -26.68 9.73 -17.44
N TRP A 40 -26.75 11.06 -17.37
CA TRP A 40 -25.70 11.85 -16.72
C TRP A 40 -25.61 11.58 -15.22
N LEU A 41 -26.75 11.43 -14.53
CA LEU A 41 -26.77 11.07 -13.12
C LEU A 41 -26.20 9.68 -12.87
N LEU A 42 -26.56 8.68 -13.69
CA LEU A 42 -26.04 7.33 -13.57
C LEU A 42 -24.52 7.31 -13.81
N CYS A 43 -24.05 7.99 -14.85
CA CYS A 43 -22.62 8.12 -15.14
C CYS A 43 -21.86 8.80 -13.99
N PHE A 44 -22.40 9.89 -13.44
CA PHE A 44 -21.82 10.56 -12.28
C PHE A 44 -21.74 9.65 -11.05
N LEU A 45 -22.83 8.93 -10.73
CA LEU A 45 -22.88 8.00 -9.59
C LEU A 45 -21.92 6.83 -9.78
N PHE A 46 -21.80 6.31 -11.00
CA PHE A 46 -20.84 5.26 -11.32
C PHE A 46 -19.40 5.75 -11.12
N CYS A 47 -19.04 6.90 -11.66
CA CYS A 47 -17.71 7.50 -11.47
C CYS A 47 -17.42 7.80 -9.99
N LEU A 48 -18.40 8.29 -9.24
CA LEU A 48 -18.27 8.54 -7.80
C LEU A 48 -18.04 7.23 -7.02
N SER A 49 -18.73 6.16 -7.39
CA SER A 49 -18.57 4.84 -6.78
C SER A 49 -17.18 4.25 -7.08
N CYS A 50 -16.73 4.35 -8.34
CA CYS A 50 -15.38 3.94 -8.74
C CYS A 50 -14.30 4.74 -7.99
N PHE A 51 -14.47 6.06 -7.88
CA PHE A 51 -13.56 6.91 -7.12
C PHE A 51 -13.54 6.52 -5.63
N GLY A 52 -14.69 6.31 -5.00
CA GLY A 52 -14.78 5.86 -3.61
C GLY A 52 -14.13 4.51 -3.38
N HIS A 53 -14.33 3.56 -4.30
CA HIS A 53 -13.67 2.25 -4.24
C HIS A 53 -12.14 2.36 -4.39
N GLN A 54 -11.64 3.17 -5.33
CA GLN A 54 -10.21 3.40 -5.48
C GLN A 54 -9.61 4.08 -4.23
N ALA A 55 -10.30 5.08 -3.67
CA ALA A 55 -9.87 5.74 -2.44
C ALA A 55 -9.83 4.75 -1.25
N TYR A 56 -10.83 3.87 -1.13
CA TYR A 56 -10.85 2.80 -0.13
C TYR A 56 -9.64 1.87 -0.27
N LEU A 57 -9.34 1.39 -1.48
CA LEU A 57 -8.18 0.52 -1.73
C LEU A 57 -6.85 1.21 -1.41
N ILE A 58 -6.73 2.51 -1.71
CA ILE A 58 -5.53 3.29 -1.38
C ILE A 58 -5.37 3.42 0.13
N ILE A 59 -6.45 3.73 0.85
CA ILE A 59 -6.45 3.83 2.32
C ILE A 59 -6.13 2.46 2.94
N GLU A 60 -6.73 1.38 2.43
CA GLU A 60 -6.44 0.01 2.87
C GLU A 60 -4.96 -0.33 2.66
N ARG A 61 -4.42 -0.03 1.47
CA ARG A 61 -3.00 -0.24 1.16
C ARG A 61 -2.09 0.59 2.07
N PHE A 62 -2.43 1.84 2.37
CA PHE A 62 -1.66 2.69 3.27
C PHE A 62 -1.71 2.17 4.72
N ASN A 63 -2.90 1.83 5.22
CA ASN A 63 -3.07 1.30 6.58
C ASN A 63 -2.42 -0.09 6.75
N ARG A 64 -2.30 -0.86 5.67
CA ARG A 64 -1.59 -2.15 5.67
C ARG A 64 -0.08 -2.00 5.91
N TYR A 65 0.54 -0.90 5.49
CA TYR A 65 1.92 -0.58 5.89
C TYR A 65 2.04 -0.34 7.41
N HIS A 66 0.99 0.16 8.06
CA HIS A 66 0.95 0.35 9.51
C HIS A 66 0.57 -0.93 10.28
N HIS A 67 -0.17 -1.85 9.64
CA HIS A 67 -0.70 -3.08 10.24
C HIS A 67 0.17 -4.33 10.06
N CYS A 68 1.46 -4.19 9.70
CA CYS A 68 2.46 -5.27 9.81
C CYS A 68 2.63 -5.81 11.25
N ILE A 69 1.86 -5.30 12.22
CA ILE A 69 1.79 -5.74 13.61
C ILE A 69 0.69 -6.80 13.87
N PHE A 70 -0.31 -7.00 13.00
CA PHE A 70 -1.39 -7.98 13.24
C PHE A 70 -1.76 -8.84 12.00
N PRO A 71 -1.33 -10.11 11.93
CA PRO A 71 -1.42 -10.96 10.75
C PRO A 71 -2.64 -11.88 10.80
N ILE A 72 -3.86 -11.35 10.63
CA ILE A 72 -5.06 -12.22 10.65
C ILE A 72 -5.92 -12.13 9.38
N ILE A 73 -5.80 -11.07 8.54
CA ILE A 73 -6.71 -10.89 7.39
C ILE A 73 -5.94 -10.56 6.09
N SER A 74 -4.97 -11.39 5.69
CA SER A 74 -4.42 -11.27 4.33
C SER A 74 -3.87 -12.59 3.80
N ILE A 75 -4.75 -13.42 3.25
CA ILE A 75 -4.43 -14.75 2.70
C ILE A 75 -3.78 -14.67 1.29
N ASN A 76 -3.71 -13.50 0.64
CA ASN A 76 -3.09 -13.37 -0.69
C ASN A 76 -2.54 -11.96 -0.95
N PHE A 77 -1.51 -11.53 -0.21
CA PHE A 77 -0.84 -10.28 -0.56
C PHE A 77 0.67 -10.47 -0.48
N ARG A 78 1.29 -10.59 -1.67
CA ARG A 78 2.73 -10.42 -1.82
C ARG A 78 3.08 -9.02 -1.32
N ASN A 79 3.75 -8.95 -0.18
CA ASN A 79 4.43 -7.74 0.23
C ASN A 79 5.65 -7.61 -0.68
N ASP A 80 5.48 -6.98 -1.84
CA ASP A 80 6.59 -6.62 -2.71
C ASP A 80 7.40 -5.53 -1.98
N ILE A 81 8.39 -5.96 -1.19
CA ILE A 81 9.35 -5.05 -0.57
C ILE A 81 10.21 -4.51 -1.72
N ILE A 82 9.93 -3.28 -2.13
CA ILE A 82 10.69 -2.59 -3.16
C ILE A 82 12.02 -2.16 -2.54
N VAL A 83 13.05 -3.00 -2.69
CA VAL A 83 14.42 -2.65 -2.30
C VAL A 83 15.07 -1.85 -3.42
N GLY A 84 15.36 -0.58 -3.16
CA GLY A 84 16.23 0.21 -4.02
C GLY A 84 17.68 -0.19 -3.77
N VAL A 85 18.29 -0.97 -4.66
CA VAL A 85 19.71 -1.30 -4.60
C VAL A 85 20.48 -0.23 -5.36
N GLU A 86 21.23 0.59 -4.64
CA GLU A 86 22.15 1.58 -5.22
C GLU A 86 23.59 1.14 -4.94
N ILE A 87 24.45 1.16 -5.96
CA ILE A 87 25.89 0.87 -5.82
C ILE A 87 26.58 2.18 -5.44
N LYS A 88 27.01 2.29 -4.18
CA LYS A 88 27.80 3.42 -3.70
C LYS A 88 29.29 3.05 -3.73
N PHE A 89 30.09 3.89 -4.37
CA PHE A 89 31.54 3.75 -4.39
C PHE A 89 32.13 4.57 -3.23
N GLU A 90 32.29 3.92 -2.09
CA GLU A 90 32.93 4.49 -0.88
C GLU A 90 34.14 3.62 -0.50
N GLU A 91 35.12 4.22 0.19
CA GLU A 91 36.23 3.48 0.77
C GLU A 91 35.72 2.60 1.92
N ILE A 92 35.53 1.31 1.63
CA ILE A 92 35.03 0.34 2.61
C ILE A 92 36.19 -0.25 3.43
N LYS A 93 35.93 -0.53 4.71
CA LYS A 93 36.88 -1.25 5.56
C LYS A 93 37.07 -2.66 5.04
N PHE A 94 38.32 -3.11 5.00
CA PHE A 94 38.64 -4.49 4.63
C PHE A 94 37.93 -5.46 5.60
N PRO A 95 37.21 -6.47 5.10
CA PRO A 95 36.42 -7.36 5.94
C PRO A 95 37.32 -8.27 6.78
N ALA A 96 36.79 -8.78 7.89
CA ALA A 96 37.45 -9.85 8.61
C ALA A 96 37.43 -11.12 7.75
N VAL A 97 38.62 -11.57 7.33
CA VAL A 97 38.77 -12.83 6.60
C VAL A 97 39.11 -13.91 7.61
N THR A 98 38.17 -14.83 7.85
CA THR A 98 38.41 -16.00 8.71
C THR A 98 38.69 -17.21 7.84
N ILE A 99 39.88 -17.78 7.99
CA ILE A 99 40.28 -19.01 7.29
C ILE A 99 40.37 -20.13 8.32
N CYS A 100 39.60 -21.18 8.10
CA CYS A 100 39.66 -22.38 8.92
C CYS A 100 40.36 -23.50 8.14
N ASN A 101 41.17 -24.28 8.85
CA ASN A 101 41.66 -25.54 8.31
C ASN A 101 40.46 -26.48 8.12
N MET A 102 40.36 -27.13 6.96
CA MET A 102 39.32 -28.14 6.71
C MET A 102 39.44 -29.33 7.65
N ASN A 103 40.66 -29.61 8.14
CA ASN A 103 40.86 -30.63 9.14
C ASN A 103 40.47 -30.09 10.53
N PRO A 104 39.42 -30.64 11.18
CA PRO A 104 38.93 -30.13 12.46
C PRO A 104 39.85 -30.45 13.64
N TYR A 105 40.69 -31.48 13.53
CA TYR A 105 41.56 -31.91 14.63
C TYR A 105 43.00 -32.12 14.18
N LYS A 106 43.94 -31.56 14.93
CA LYS A 106 45.35 -31.94 14.81
C LYS A 106 45.49 -33.40 15.25
N ASN A 107 46.07 -34.25 14.40
CA ASN A 107 46.17 -35.69 14.64
C ASN A 107 46.76 -36.03 16.02
N SER A 108 47.81 -35.32 16.43
CA SER A 108 48.43 -35.50 17.75
C SER A 108 47.44 -35.26 18.91
N ALA A 109 46.63 -34.21 18.83
CA ALA A 109 45.63 -33.90 19.86
C ALA A 109 44.45 -34.89 19.82
N ALA A 110 44.03 -35.31 18.62
CA ALA A 110 42.94 -36.27 18.46
C ALA A 110 43.23 -37.65 19.08
N ARG A 111 44.52 -38.03 19.17
CA ARG A 111 44.96 -39.28 19.81
C ARG A 111 44.99 -39.21 21.34
N GLU A 112 45.10 -38.02 21.92
CA GLU A 112 45.08 -37.79 23.37
C GLU A 112 43.64 -37.65 23.91
N LEU A 113 42.73 -37.09 23.10
CA LEU A 113 41.31 -36.99 23.41
C LEU A 113 40.63 -38.36 23.28
N GLY A 114 40.33 -38.99 24.42
CA GLY A 114 39.72 -40.33 24.49
C GLY A 114 38.41 -40.47 23.70
N ALA A 115 37.65 -39.40 23.53
CA ALA A 115 36.41 -39.38 22.75
C ALA A 115 36.62 -39.52 21.22
N ILE A 116 37.79 -39.10 20.70
CA ILE A 116 38.07 -39.05 19.25
C ILE A 116 39.12 -40.10 18.84
N ARG A 117 39.93 -40.59 19.80
CA ARG A 117 40.98 -41.59 19.58
C ARG A 117 40.52 -42.80 18.76
N ASN A 118 39.33 -43.33 19.05
CA ASN A 118 38.80 -44.52 18.37
C ASN A 118 38.40 -44.26 16.90
N ALA A 119 38.07 -43.01 16.55
CA ALA A 119 37.72 -42.63 15.18
C ALA A 119 38.95 -42.38 14.28
N VAL A 120 40.12 -42.13 14.88
CA VAL A 120 41.38 -41.80 14.17
C VAL A 120 42.33 -43.01 14.05
N SER A 121 42.00 -44.13 14.71
CA SER A 121 42.84 -45.35 14.76
C SER A 121 42.31 -46.53 13.92
N LEU A 122 41.30 -46.28 13.09
CA LEU A 122 40.88 -47.14 11.97
C LEU A 122 41.74 -46.84 10.74
#